data_AF-A0A7S2JGL6-F1
#
_entry.id   AF-A0A7S2JGL6-F1
#
_cell.length_a   1.000
_cell.length_b   1.000
_cell.length_c   1.000
_cell.angle_alpha   90.00
_cell.angle_beta   90.00
_cell.angle_gamma   90.00
#
_symmetry.space_group_name_H-M   'P 1'
#
loop_
_entity.id
_entity.type
_entity.pdbx_description
1 polymer ?
#
loop_
_entity_poly.entity_id
_entity_poly.type
_entity_poly.pdbx_seq_one_letter_code
_entity_poly.pdbx_strand_id
1 'polypeptide(L)'
;LESLLGPPKMYKGPQHEEKTLFNMMEHEHLDDKDSQLSFDSNTGAKTTSATEWEIVVAPVKGKEYPERDGYKEHHPTWCRIALTVDEMMNTMEEQCNAKLRKDGHSEMIKEELVAGRLYTGPMYIKYNTVLRSKSKDPAMLKLAKDLTKGNGYPTSIHAVNSCVIKL
;
A
#
# COMPACT_ATOMS: atom_id res chain seq x y z
N LEU A 1 -15.65 -8.21 3.26
CA LEU A 1 -14.35 -8.26 2.55
C LEU A 1 -13.72 -9.66 2.61
N GLU A 2 -13.75 -10.33 3.77
CA GLU A 2 -13.18 -11.68 3.93
C GLU A 2 -13.81 -12.74 3.01
N SER A 3 -15.13 -12.72 2.83
CA SER A 3 -15.83 -13.61 1.89
C SER A 3 -15.37 -13.43 0.43
N LEU A 4 -14.74 -12.30 0.10
CA LEU A 4 -14.32 -11.93 -1.25
C LEU A 4 -12.82 -12.21 -1.51
N LEU A 5 -11.96 -11.92 -0.52
CA LEU A 5 -10.50 -12.01 -0.64
C LEU A 5 -9.88 -13.14 0.21
N GLY A 6 -10.64 -13.74 1.12
CA GLY A 6 -10.13 -14.50 2.25
C GLY A 6 -9.76 -13.59 3.43
N PRO A 7 -9.47 -14.16 4.61
CA PRO A 7 -9.01 -13.39 5.76
C PRO A 7 -7.58 -12.85 5.53
N PRO A 8 -7.20 -11.74 6.20
CA PRO A 8 -5.81 -11.32 6.25
C PRO A 8 -4.95 -12.42 6.87
N LYS A 9 -3.71 -12.54 6.41
CA LYS A 9 -2.76 -13.55 6.88
C LYS A 9 -1.62 -12.87 7.62
N MET A 10 -1.15 -13.50 8.68
CA MET A 10 0.12 -13.15 9.29
C MET A 10 1.23 -13.99 8.66
N TYR A 11 2.37 -13.36 8.43
CA TYR A 11 3.53 -14.00 7.82
C TYR A 11 4.75 -13.79 8.70
N LYS A 12 5.59 -14.84 8.81
CA LYS A 12 6.88 -14.71 9.50
C LYS A 12 7.95 -14.22 8.53
N GLY A 13 7.99 -14.80 7.34
CA GLY A 13 9.09 -14.56 6.42
C GLY A 13 10.44 -15.08 6.92
N PRO A 14 11.48 -14.97 6.07
CA PRO A 14 12.82 -15.40 6.43
C PRO A 14 13.53 -14.44 7.40
N GLN A 15 13.20 -13.15 7.37
CA GLN A 15 13.93 -12.10 8.08
C GLN A 15 13.30 -11.69 9.42
N HIS A 16 12.14 -12.23 9.80
CA HIS A 16 11.46 -11.82 11.03
C HIS A 16 11.29 -12.96 12.04
N GLU A 17 11.25 -12.61 13.31
CA GLU A 17 11.14 -13.57 14.41
C GLU A 17 9.69 -14.04 14.62
N GLU A 18 8.73 -13.14 14.40
CA GLU A 18 7.31 -13.35 14.66
C GLU A 18 6.46 -13.28 13.40
N LYS A 19 5.25 -13.86 13.47
CA LYS A 19 4.23 -13.72 12.44
C LYS A 19 3.46 -12.43 12.68
N THR A 20 3.48 -11.49 11.73
CA THR A 20 2.72 -10.23 11.82
C THR A 20 1.94 -9.96 10.53
N LEU A 21 0.96 -9.05 10.61
CA LEU A 21 0.26 -8.55 9.42
C LEU A 21 1.21 -7.69 8.58
N PHE A 22 2.01 -6.85 9.23
CA PHE A 22 3.03 -6.03 8.56
C PHE A 22 3.97 -6.84 7.67
N ASN A 23 4.47 -7.97 8.17
CA ASN A 23 5.36 -8.86 7.42
C ASN A 23 4.65 -9.49 6.20
N MET A 24 3.35 -9.76 6.30
CA MET A 24 2.59 -10.26 5.15
C MET A 24 2.40 -9.17 4.10
N MET A 25 2.09 -7.94 4.53
CA MET A 25 2.02 -6.80 3.60
C MET A 25 3.37 -6.57 2.92
N GLU A 26 4.48 -6.67 3.65
CA GLU A 26 5.83 -6.59 3.08
C GLU A 26 6.04 -7.66 2.02
N HIS A 27 5.72 -8.92 2.32
CA HIS A 27 5.83 -10.03 1.38
C HIS A 27 5.00 -9.80 0.09
N GLU A 28 3.75 -9.32 0.23
CA GLU A 28 2.89 -8.98 -0.91
C GLU A 28 3.54 -7.92 -1.83
N HIS A 29 4.41 -7.06 -1.31
CA HIS A 29 5.00 -5.96 -2.08
C HIS A 29 6.44 -6.21 -2.54
N LEU A 30 7.21 -7.00 -1.80
CA LEU A 30 8.64 -7.23 -2.05
C LEU A 30 8.94 -8.57 -2.71
N ASP A 31 8.16 -9.61 -2.39
CA ASP A 31 8.54 -11.00 -2.72
C ASP A 31 7.58 -11.70 -3.69
N ASP A 32 6.30 -11.31 -3.73
CA ASP A 32 5.34 -11.95 -4.64
C ASP A 32 5.68 -11.64 -6.11
N LYS A 33 5.09 -12.40 -7.03
CA LYS A 33 5.49 -12.54 -8.44
C LYS A 33 5.50 -11.24 -9.24
N ASP A 34 4.78 -10.21 -8.78
CA ASP A 34 4.66 -8.92 -9.44
C ASP A 34 5.38 -7.78 -8.71
N SER A 35 6.10 -8.06 -7.62
CA SER A 35 6.76 -7.06 -6.76
C SER A 35 7.70 -6.15 -7.54
N GLN A 36 8.50 -6.74 -8.44
CA GLN A 36 9.48 -6.07 -9.29
C GLN A 36 8.96 -5.72 -10.68
N LEU A 37 7.72 -6.09 -11.01
CA LEU A 37 7.17 -5.79 -12.33
C LEU A 37 6.72 -4.34 -12.39
N SER A 38 7.22 -3.63 -13.40
CA SER A 38 6.86 -2.25 -13.63
C SER A 38 5.43 -2.12 -14.12
N PHE A 39 4.73 -1.11 -13.60
CA PHE A 39 3.39 -0.73 -14.04
C PHE A 39 3.25 0.79 -14.09
N ASP A 40 2.35 1.25 -14.96
CA ASP A 40 2.00 2.65 -15.07
C ASP A 40 0.91 2.99 -14.05
N SER A 41 1.16 4.05 -13.28
CA SER A 41 0.13 4.66 -12.46
C SER A 41 -0.82 5.50 -13.32
N ASN A 42 -2.06 5.67 -12.88
CA ASN A 42 -3.05 6.51 -13.55
C ASN A 42 -2.68 8.00 -13.50
N THR A 43 -1.72 8.38 -12.65
CA THR A 43 -1.16 9.72 -12.62
C THR A 43 -0.01 9.89 -13.62
N GLY A 44 0.51 8.83 -14.23
CA GLY A 44 1.57 8.87 -15.23
C GLY A 44 2.97 8.55 -14.72
N ALA A 45 3.13 8.26 -13.42
CA ALA A 45 4.40 7.73 -12.90
C ALA A 45 4.52 6.23 -13.19
N LYS A 46 5.69 5.77 -13.63
CA LYS A 46 6.01 4.36 -13.84
C LYS A 46 6.80 3.81 -12.65
N THR A 47 6.29 2.78 -11.99
CA THR A 47 6.84 2.29 -10.71
C THR A 47 6.72 0.77 -10.56
N THR A 48 7.13 0.23 -9.42
CA THR A 48 6.96 -1.18 -9.01
C THR A 48 6.36 -1.25 -7.61
N SER A 49 5.77 -2.38 -7.23
CA SER A 49 5.22 -2.53 -5.88
C SER A 49 6.31 -2.45 -4.81
N ALA A 50 7.50 -2.95 -5.11
CA ALA A 50 8.65 -2.83 -4.21
C ALA A 50 9.13 -1.39 -4.06
N THR A 51 9.14 -0.60 -5.14
CA THR A 51 9.48 0.83 -5.07
C THR A 51 8.48 1.59 -4.21
N GLU A 52 7.19 1.34 -4.40
CA GLU A 52 6.14 2.01 -3.61
C GLU A 52 6.19 1.62 -2.13
N TRP A 53 6.50 0.36 -1.82
CA TRP A 53 6.76 -0.07 -0.44
C TRP A 53 7.94 0.69 0.17
N GLU A 54 9.07 0.79 -0.54
CA GLU A 54 10.26 1.49 -0.06
C GLU A 54 9.96 2.97 0.24
N ILE A 55 9.27 3.67 -0.66
CA ILE A 55 8.87 5.07 -0.49
C ILE A 55 8.06 5.28 0.79
N VAL A 56 7.13 4.35 1.06
CA VAL A 56 6.18 4.47 2.18
C VAL A 56 6.83 4.03 3.50
N VAL A 57 7.63 2.97 3.50
CA VAL A 57 8.09 2.34 4.74
C VAL A 57 9.46 2.83 5.16
N ALA A 58 10.44 2.75 4.27
CA ALA A 58 11.84 2.99 4.58
C ALA A 58 12.54 3.68 3.39
N PRO A 59 12.18 4.93 3.08
CA PRO A 59 12.73 5.62 1.94
C PRO A 59 14.23 5.85 2.12
N VAL A 60 14.98 5.68 1.03
CA VAL A 60 16.44 5.85 1.01
C VAL A 60 16.77 7.32 0.85
N LYS A 61 17.50 7.88 1.83
CA LYS A 61 17.92 9.28 1.81
C LYS A 61 18.73 9.60 0.54
N GLY A 62 18.28 10.60 -0.20
CA GLY A 62 18.93 11.05 -1.44
C GLY A 62 18.62 10.20 -2.68
N LYS A 63 17.83 9.13 -2.55
CA LYS A 63 17.31 8.40 -3.71
C LYS A 63 16.17 9.20 -4.33
N GLU A 64 16.20 9.31 -5.65
CA GLU A 64 15.06 9.85 -6.40
C GLU A 64 14.05 8.75 -6.66
N TYR A 65 12.79 9.06 -6.40
CA TYR A 65 11.67 8.16 -6.62
C TYR A 65 10.89 8.55 -7.87
N PRO A 66 10.23 7.58 -8.53
CA PRO A 66 9.43 7.87 -9.71
C PRO A 66 8.42 8.99 -9.45
N GLU A 67 8.33 9.92 -10.37
CA GLU A 67 7.32 10.98 -10.40
C GLU A 67 6.83 11.09 -11.84
N ARG A 68 5.74 11.82 -12.05
CA ARG A 68 5.20 12.07 -13.39
C ARG A 68 6.17 12.94 -14.19
N ASP A 69 6.33 12.64 -15.46
CA ASP A 69 7.20 13.38 -16.37
C ASP A 69 6.87 14.89 -16.36
N GLY A 70 7.89 15.73 -16.17
CA GLY A 70 7.75 17.18 -16.12
C GLY A 70 7.10 17.74 -14.86
N TYR A 71 6.58 16.91 -13.94
CA TYR A 71 5.79 17.41 -12.82
C TYR A 71 6.63 18.09 -11.75
N LYS A 72 7.86 17.62 -11.53
CA LYS A 72 8.80 18.22 -10.56
C LYS A 72 9.25 19.61 -10.99
N GLU A 73 9.40 19.83 -12.29
CA GLU A 73 9.82 21.10 -12.89
C GLU A 73 8.72 22.16 -12.78
N HIS A 74 7.45 21.76 -12.98
CA HIS A 74 6.31 22.68 -12.95
C HIS A 74 5.71 22.85 -11.54
N HIS A 75 5.76 21.81 -10.70
CA HIS A 75 5.10 21.75 -9.39
C HIS A 75 5.96 21.03 -8.32
N PRO A 76 7.15 21.55 -8.00
CA PRO A 76 8.09 20.90 -7.08
C PRO A 76 7.53 20.68 -5.67
N THR A 77 6.63 21.55 -5.20
CA THR A 77 6.02 21.47 -3.86
C THR A 77 4.86 20.47 -3.78
N TRP A 78 4.38 19.94 -4.92
CA TRP A 78 3.29 18.98 -4.98
C TRP A 78 3.78 17.55 -5.22
N CYS A 79 5.10 17.39 -5.37
CA CYS A 79 5.73 16.09 -5.48
C CYS A 79 5.64 15.33 -4.15
N ARG A 80 5.69 14.01 -4.22
CA ARG A 80 5.65 13.16 -3.03
C ARG A 80 6.84 13.44 -2.13
N ILE A 81 6.58 13.62 -0.84
CA ILE A 81 7.62 13.71 0.19
C ILE A 81 7.78 12.32 0.79
N ALA A 82 8.96 11.73 0.61
CA ALA A 82 9.29 10.42 1.13
C ALA A 82 9.58 10.52 2.64
N LEU A 83 8.58 10.19 3.46
CA LEU A 83 8.68 10.14 4.92
C LEU A 83 8.76 8.69 5.39
N THR A 84 9.60 8.44 6.38
CA THR A 84 9.71 7.13 7.04
C THR A 84 8.41 6.76 7.75
N VAL A 85 8.22 5.47 8.02
CA VAL A 85 7.06 5.02 8.79
C VAL A 85 7.03 5.64 10.19
N ASP A 86 8.18 5.82 10.84
CA ASP A 86 8.26 6.37 12.19
C ASP A 86 7.84 7.85 12.23
N GLU A 87 8.29 8.67 11.27
CA GLU A 87 7.86 10.07 11.14
C GLU A 87 6.34 10.17 10.92
N MET A 88 5.78 9.27 10.12
CA MET A 88 4.34 9.24 9.85
C MET A 88 3.53 8.69 11.02
N MET A 89 4.06 7.76 11.81
CA MET A 89 3.42 7.28 13.04
C MET A 89 3.29 8.40 14.08
N ASN A 90 4.32 9.25 14.22
CA ASN A 90 4.25 10.43 15.09
C ASN A 90 3.16 11.40 14.61
N THR A 91 3.09 11.64 13.30
CA THR A 91 2.06 12.49 12.70
C THR A 91 0.65 11.91 12.91
N MET A 92 0.50 10.59 12.75
CA MET A 92 -0.76 9.86 12.94
C MET A 92 -1.24 9.93 14.39
N GLU A 93 -0.34 9.86 15.38
CA GLU A 93 -0.70 9.96 16.79
C GLU A 93 -1.44 11.28 17.09
N GLU A 94 -0.86 12.40 16.67
CA GLU A 94 -1.43 13.73 16.91
C GLU A 94 -2.71 13.98 16.11
N GLN A 95 -2.73 13.59 14.84
CA GLN A 95 -3.79 13.97 13.91
C GLN A 95 -4.98 13.02 13.92
N CYS A 96 -4.78 11.75 14.30
CA CYS A 96 -5.78 10.68 14.23
C CYS A 96 -6.00 10.00 15.58
N ASN A 97 -4.98 9.33 16.16
CA ASN A 97 -5.20 8.47 17.35
C ASN A 97 -5.64 9.25 18.58
N ALA A 98 -5.14 10.47 18.81
CA ALA A 98 -5.59 11.31 19.91
C ALA A 98 -7.12 11.57 19.86
N LYS A 99 -7.70 11.70 18.66
CA LYS A 99 -9.14 11.88 18.46
C LYS A 99 -9.89 10.55 18.63
N LEU A 100 -9.41 9.48 18.00
CA LEU A 100 -10.01 8.14 18.12
C LEU A 100 -10.11 7.72 19.58
N ARG A 101 -9.02 7.88 20.34
CA ARG A 101 -8.95 7.57 21.77
C ARG A 101 -9.94 8.41 22.59
N LYS A 102 -10.03 9.71 22.30
CA LYS A 102 -10.97 10.62 22.98
C LYS A 102 -12.43 10.18 22.78
N ASP A 103 -12.76 9.69 21.60
CA ASP A 103 -14.11 9.28 21.23
C ASP A 103 -14.39 7.79 21.53
N GLY A 104 -13.45 7.09 22.18
CA GLY A 104 -13.61 5.69 22.59
C GLY A 104 -13.49 4.68 21.44
N HIS A 105 -12.91 5.09 20.32
CA HIS A 105 -12.64 4.23 19.17
C HIS A 105 -11.27 3.56 19.25
N SER A 106 -11.13 2.42 18.55
CA SER A 106 -9.85 1.76 18.40
C SER A 106 -8.87 2.62 17.60
N GLU A 107 -7.63 2.72 18.08
CA GLU A 107 -6.56 3.48 17.44
C GLU A 107 -6.15 2.86 16.09
N MET A 108 -5.58 3.70 15.23
CA MET A 108 -4.95 3.27 13.99
C MET A 108 -3.61 2.58 14.30
N ILE A 109 -3.39 1.43 13.66
CA ILE A 109 -2.14 0.66 13.78
C ILE A 109 -1.21 0.91 12.58
N LYS A 110 0.05 0.51 12.71
CA LYS A 110 1.10 0.70 11.69
C LYS A 110 0.69 0.16 10.31
N GLU A 111 0.09 -1.02 10.27
CA GLU A 111 -0.37 -1.66 9.03
C GLU A 111 -1.42 -0.83 8.30
N GLU A 112 -2.35 -0.22 9.04
CA GLU A 112 -3.42 0.61 8.48
C GLU A 112 -2.85 1.91 7.92
N LEU A 113 -1.92 2.55 8.64
CA LEU A 113 -1.22 3.74 8.16
C LEU A 113 -0.46 3.46 6.85
N VAL A 114 0.34 2.40 6.82
CA VAL A 114 1.13 2.03 5.64
C VAL A 114 0.23 1.65 4.48
N ALA A 115 -0.80 0.84 4.71
CA ALA A 115 -1.77 0.47 3.69
C ALA A 115 -2.49 1.70 3.10
N GLY A 116 -2.94 2.62 3.95
CA GLY A 116 -3.57 3.88 3.53
C GLY A 116 -2.66 4.71 2.64
N ARG A 117 -1.39 4.86 3.01
CA ARG A 117 -0.38 5.58 2.20
C ARG A 117 -0.10 4.90 0.86
N LEU A 118 -0.03 3.58 0.82
CA LEU A 118 0.12 2.83 -0.43
C LEU A 118 -1.10 3.02 -1.34
N TYR A 119 -2.32 2.98 -0.77
CA TYR A 119 -3.57 3.13 -1.51
C TYR A 119 -3.81 4.55 -2.02
N THR A 120 -3.33 5.59 -1.36
CA THR A 120 -3.40 6.95 -1.92
C THR A 120 -2.35 7.19 -3.00
N GLY A 121 -1.33 6.33 -3.07
CA GLY A 121 -0.32 6.30 -4.13
C GLY A 121 -0.65 5.35 -5.29
N PRO A 122 0.33 5.06 -6.16
CA PRO A 122 0.18 4.20 -7.34
C PRO A 122 -0.41 2.80 -7.10
N MET A 123 -0.22 2.20 -5.92
CA MET A 123 -0.67 0.84 -5.62
C MET A 123 -2.18 0.65 -5.68
N TYR A 124 -2.96 1.73 -5.58
CA TYR A 124 -4.42 1.72 -5.69
C TYR A 124 -4.94 0.98 -6.94
N ILE A 125 -4.19 1.04 -8.06
CA ILE A 125 -4.59 0.39 -9.31
C ILE A 125 -4.58 -1.12 -9.16
N LYS A 126 -3.52 -1.68 -8.56
CA LYS A 126 -3.42 -3.13 -8.32
C LYS A 126 -4.54 -3.58 -7.38
N TYR A 127 -4.73 -2.89 -6.27
CA TYR A 127 -5.76 -3.24 -5.28
C TYR A 127 -7.17 -3.18 -5.87
N ASN A 128 -7.52 -2.09 -6.55
CA ASN A 128 -8.84 -1.95 -7.18
C ASN A 128 -9.03 -2.91 -8.34
N THR A 129 -7.98 -3.24 -9.09
CA THR A 129 -8.04 -4.26 -10.16
C THR A 129 -8.32 -5.64 -9.58
N VAL A 130 -7.65 -6.02 -8.48
CA VAL A 130 -7.95 -7.27 -7.76
C VAL A 130 -9.40 -7.31 -7.31
N LEU A 131 -9.92 -6.23 -6.70
CA LEU A 131 -11.31 -6.17 -6.26
C LEU A 131 -12.29 -6.27 -7.44
N ARG A 132 -12.04 -5.55 -8.54
CA ARG A 132 -12.88 -5.58 -9.75
C ARG A 132 -12.88 -6.95 -10.43
N SER A 133 -11.77 -7.69 -10.38
CA SER A 133 -11.70 -9.05 -10.92
C SER A 133 -12.71 -10.02 -10.30
N LYS A 134 -13.22 -9.71 -9.10
CA LYS A 134 -14.20 -10.53 -8.39
C LYS A 134 -15.61 -10.48 -8.98
N SER A 135 -15.88 -9.53 -9.88
CA SER A 135 -17.09 -9.56 -10.73
C SER A 135 -17.11 -10.75 -11.69
N LYS A 136 -15.96 -11.42 -11.89
CA LYS A 136 -15.74 -12.50 -12.86
C LYS A 136 -15.88 -12.06 -14.32
N ASP A 137 -15.85 -10.75 -14.57
CA ASP A 137 -15.72 -10.23 -15.93
C ASP A 137 -14.40 -10.71 -16.56
N PRO A 138 -14.42 -11.30 -17.77
CA PRO A 138 -13.21 -11.85 -18.41
C PRO A 138 -12.10 -10.82 -18.62
N ALA A 139 -12.45 -9.57 -18.94
CA ALA A 139 -11.45 -8.51 -19.15
C ALA A 139 -10.79 -8.12 -17.83
N MET A 140 -11.56 -7.99 -16.75
CA MET A 140 -11.02 -7.71 -15.41
C MET A 140 -10.17 -8.86 -14.86
N LEU A 141 -10.56 -10.12 -15.10
CA LEU A 141 -9.75 -11.29 -14.74
C LEU A 141 -8.40 -11.30 -15.46
N LYS A 142 -8.42 -11.02 -16.78
CA LYS A 142 -7.19 -10.92 -17.57
C LYS A 142 -6.32 -9.77 -17.09
N LEU A 143 -6.89 -8.59 -16.87
CA LEU A 143 -6.16 -7.42 -16.39
C LEU A 143 -5.52 -7.68 -15.02
N ALA A 144 -6.25 -8.26 -14.07
CA ALA A 144 -5.70 -8.62 -12.77
C ALA A 144 -4.55 -9.64 -12.89
N LYS A 145 -4.73 -10.69 -13.69
CA LYS A 145 -3.67 -11.68 -13.93
C LYS A 145 -2.43 -11.05 -14.56
N ASP A 146 -2.61 -10.15 -15.53
CA ASP A 146 -1.51 -9.52 -16.24
C ASP A 146 -0.74 -8.55 -15.32
N LEU A 147 -1.48 -7.75 -14.54
CA LEU A 147 -0.93 -6.71 -13.68
C LEU A 147 -0.32 -7.27 -12.38
N THR A 148 -0.95 -8.27 -11.76
CA THR A 148 -0.53 -8.77 -10.43
C THR A 148 0.06 -10.17 -10.44
N LYS A 149 0.05 -10.87 -11.59
CA LYS A 149 0.55 -12.26 -11.73
C LYS A 149 -0.05 -13.23 -10.72
N GLY A 150 -1.23 -12.92 -10.20
CA GLY A 150 -1.96 -13.72 -9.20
C GLY A 150 -1.79 -13.25 -7.76
N ASN A 151 -0.95 -12.25 -7.49
CA ASN A 151 -0.90 -11.58 -6.20
C ASN A 151 -2.24 -10.89 -5.91
N GLY A 152 -2.87 -11.29 -4.81
CA GLY A 152 -4.20 -10.82 -4.43
C GLY A 152 -4.19 -9.67 -3.42
N TYR A 153 -3.03 -9.31 -2.87
CA TYR A 153 -2.90 -8.29 -1.82
C TYR A 153 -3.94 -8.37 -0.69
N PRO A 154 -4.38 -9.56 -0.22
CA PRO A 154 -5.51 -9.65 0.71
C PRO A 154 -5.23 -8.89 2.01
N THR A 155 -4.05 -9.04 2.61
CA THR A 155 -3.74 -8.39 3.89
C THR A 155 -3.68 -6.87 3.72
N SER A 156 -3.03 -6.38 2.67
CA SER A 156 -2.94 -4.95 2.42
C SER A 156 -4.32 -4.33 2.13
N ILE A 157 -5.18 -4.98 1.34
CA ILE A 157 -6.52 -4.47 1.04
C ILE A 157 -7.41 -4.44 2.30
N HIS A 158 -7.30 -5.43 3.19
CA HIS A 158 -7.98 -5.39 4.49
C HIS A 158 -7.49 -4.23 5.37
N ALA A 159 -6.17 -4.01 5.42
CA ALA A 159 -5.58 -2.90 6.16
C ALA A 159 -6.01 -1.53 5.58
N VAL A 160 -6.12 -1.39 4.26
CA VAL A 160 -6.69 -0.18 3.62
C VAL A 160 -8.13 0.04 4.09
N ASN A 161 -8.97 -1.00 4.03
CA ASN A 161 -10.36 -0.88 4.44
C ASN A 161 -10.49 -0.47 5.91
N SER A 162 -9.66 -1.06 6.79
CA SER A 162 -9.63 -0.69 8.21
C SER A 162 -9.14 0.74 8.43
N CYS A 163 -8.12 1.18 7.69
CA CYS A 163 -7.63 2.56 7.70
C CYS A 163 -8.73 3.57 7.34
N VAL A 164 -9.46 3.33 6.25
CA VAL A 164 -10.52 4.23 5.77
C VAL A 164 -11.67 4.36 6.77
N ILE A 165 -11.99 3.31 7.52
CA ILE A 165 -13.06 3.34 8.54
C ILE A 165 -12.66 4.22 9.75
N LYS A 166 -11.36 4.41 10.00
CA LYS A 166 -10.82 5.12 11.17
C LYS A 166 -10.43 6.58 10.87
N LEU A 167 -10.48 7.03 9.62
CA LEU A 167 -10.24 8.42 9.21
C LEU A 167 -11.54 9.22 9.19
#